data_AF-A0A2I0QNS7-F1
#
_entry.id   AF-A0A2I0QNS7-F1
#
_cell.length_a   1.000
_cell.length_b   1.000
_cell.length_c   1.000
_cell.angle_alpha   90.00
_cell.angle_beta   90.00
_cell.angle_gamma   90.00
#
_symmetry.space_group_name_H-M   'P 1'
#
loop_
_entity.id
_entity.type
_entity.pdbx_description
1 polymer ?
#
loop_
_entity_poly.entity_id
_entity_poly.type
_entity_poly.pdbx_seq_one_letter_code
_entity_poly.pdbx_strand_id
1 'polypeptide(L)'
;MEEKIDNECEDDEEKESAKFKTIVAKQVVQALRVSHNNISEFVSKVQEGKNFTQEDVVQAQNDTVAAFYMSMLLSDESKNKKDDKNQK
;
A
#
# COMPACT_ATOMS: atom_id res chain seq x y z
N MET A 1 13.77 2.54 47.96
CA MET A 1 14.26 1.46 47.09
C MET A 1 13.52 1.66 45.79
N GLU A 2 14.15 2.36 44.84
CA GLU A 2 13.52 2.67 43.56
C GLU A 2 13.62 1.43 42.67
N GLU A 3 12.46 0.84 42.38
CA GLU A 3 12.32 -0.26 41.43
C GLU A 3 12.27 0.35 40.04
N LYS A 4 13.38 0.27 39.30
CA LYS A 4 13.44 0.61 37.89
C LYS A 4 12.80 -0.55 37.13
N ILE A 5 11.55 -0.37 36.71
CA ILE A 5 10.87 -1.31 35.82
C ILE A 5 11.47 -1.12 34.43
N ASP A 6 11.95 -2.22 33.87
CA ASP A 6 12.72 -2.29 32.64
C ASP A 6 11.98 -1.74 31.42
N ASN A 7 12.67 -0.85 30.73
CA ASN A 7 12.25 -0.15 29.51
C ASN A 7 12.49 -1.01 28.24
N GLU A 8 12.54 -2.34 28.36
CA GLU A 8 12.99 -3.24 27.27
C GLU A 8 11.83 -3.83 26.43
N CYS A 9 10.57 -3.74 26.88
CA CYS A 9 9.43 -4.33 26.15
C CYS A 9 8.89 -3.48 24.99
N GLU A 10 9.07 -2.15 25.00
CA GLU A 10 8.50 -1.27 23.94
C GLU A 10 9.26 -1.38 22.61
N ASP A 11 10.55 -1.72 22.65
CA ASP A 11 11.44 -1.68 21.49
C ASP A 11 11.31 -2.93 20.59
N ASP A 12 10.74 -4.03 21.09
CA ASP A 12 10.51 -5.25 20.29
C ASP A 12 9.16 -5.21 19.55
N GLU A 13 8.10 -4.68 20.17
CA GLU A 13 6.80 -4.47 19.51
C GLU A 13 6.88 -3.47 18.35
N GLU A 14 7.64 -2.38 18.51
CA GLU A 14 7.87 -1.41 17.43
C GLU A 14 8.64 -2.04 16.26
N LYS A 15 9.65 -2.88 16.53
CA LYS A 15 10.43 -3.58 15.49
C LYS A 15 9.60 -4.61 14.74
N GLU A 16 8.75 -5.37 15.42
CA GLU A 16 7.83 -6.31 14.77
C GLU A 16 6.78 -5.58 13.93
N SER A 17 6.21 -4.49 14.45
CA SER A 17 5.29 -3.62 13.71
C SER A 17 5.92 -3.05 12.44
N ALA A 18 7.17 -2.58 12.51
CA ALA A 18 7.90 -2.07 11.34
C ALA A 18 8.17 -3.15 10.28
N LYS A 19 8.50 -4.37 10.68
CA LYS A 19 8.68 -5.51 9.77
C LYS A 19 7.35 -5.88 9.10
N PHE A 20 6.26 -5.96 9.87
CA PHE A 20 4.93 -6.23 9.36
C PHE A 20 4.50 -5.17 8.33
N LYS A 21 4.63 -3.88 8.66
CA LYS A 21 4.36 -2.75 7.74
C LYS A 21 5.20 -2.85 6.46
N THR A 22 6.48 -3.21 6.58
CA THR A 22 7.37 -3.40 5.42
C THR A 22 6.89 -4.54 4.51
N ILE A 23 6.42 -5.64 5.07
CA ILE A 23 5.87 -6.78 4.30
C ILE A 23 4.58 -6.35 3.59
N VAL A 24 3.66 -5.69 4.30
CA VAL A 24 2.40 -5.20 3.74
C VAL A 24 2.68 -4.19 2.62
N ALA A 25 3.59 -3.24 2.81
CA ALA A 25 3.97 -2.28 1.78
C ALA A 25 4.53 -2.96 0.52
N LYS A 26 5.35 -4.00 0.66
CA LYS A 26 5.86 -4.78 -0.48
C LYS A 26 4.73 -5.49 -1.24
N GLN A 27 3.77 -6.08 -0.52
CA GLN A 27 2.61 -6.73 -1.13
C GLN A 27 1.72 -5.72 -1.86
N VAL A 28 1.50 -4.55 -1.26
CA VAL A 28 0.75 -3.46 -1.89
C VAL A 28 1.43 -2.98 -3.18
N VAL A 29 2.75 -2.78 -3.17
CA VAL A 29 3.50 -2.41 -4.38
C VAL A 29 3.40 -3.48 -5.47
N GLN A 30 3.43 -4.77 -5.11
CA GLN A 30 3.24 -5.85 -6.08
C GLN A 30 1.84 -5.84 -6.68
N ALA A 31 0.80 -5.68 -5.85
CA ALA A 31 -0.58 -5.59 -6.32
C ALA A 31 -0.78 -4.39 -7.26
N LEU A 32 -0.24 -3.22 -6.91
CA LEU A 32 -0.26 -2.03 -7.77
C LEU A 32 0.38 -2.27 -9.14
N ARG A 33 1.49 -3.02 -9.19
CA ARG A 33 2.14 -3.38 -10.46
C ARG A 33 1.28 -4.30 -11.32
N VAL A 34 0.63 -5.30 -10.72
CA VAL A 34 -0.28 -6.20 -11.44
C VAL A 34 -1.45 -5.42 -12.01
N SER A 35 -2.11 -4.60 -11.19
CA SER A 35 -3.22 -3.76 -11.63
C SER A 35 -2.81 -2.79 -12.75
N HIS A 36 -1.63 -2.16 -12.66
CA HIS A 36 -1.10 -1.32 -13.73
C HIS A 36 -0.95 -2.08 -15.06
N ASN A 37 -0.41 -3.30 -15.02
CA ASN A 37 -0.21 -4.10 -16.23
C ASN A 37 -1.54 -4.49 -16.88
N ASN A 38 -2.51 -4.93 -16.08
CA ASN A 38 -3.84 -5.28 -16.59
C ASN A 38 -4.56 -4.09 -17.22
N ILE A 39 -4.51 -2.91 -16.56
CA ILE A 39 -5.07 -1.67 -17.10
C ILE A 39 -4.37 -1.29 -18.41
N SER A 40 -3.04 -1.38 -18.47
CA SER A 40 -2.28 -1.07 -19.69
C SER A 40 -2.67 -2.00 -20.85
N GLU A 41 -2.79 -3.30 -20.60
CA GLU A 41 -3.21 -4.26 -21.62
C GLU A 41 -4.62 -3.95 -22.13
N PHE A 42 -5.55 -3.66 -21.21
CA PHE A 42 -6.92 -3.28 -21.56
C PHE A 42 -6.94 -2.01 -22.43
N VAL A 43 -6.19 -0.96 -22.05
CA VAL A 43 -6.10 0.29 -22.83
C VAL A 43 -5.51 0.03 -24.21
N SER A 44 -4.48 -0.80 -24.33
CA SER A 44 -3.93 -1.19 -25.64
C SER A 44 -4.96 -1.89 -26.51
N LYS A 45 -5.73 -2.84 -25.96
CA LYS A 45 -6.83 -3.50 -26.70
C LYS A 45 -7.86 -2.48 -27.21
N VAL A 46 -8.25 -1.52 -26.37
CA VAL A 46 -9.20 -0.45 -26.74
C VAL A 46 -8.63 0.43 -27.86
N GLN A 47 -7.37 0.87 -27.74
CA GLN A 47 -6.72 1.74 -28.73
C GLN A 47 -6.56 1.05 -30.09
N GLU A 48 -6.29 -0.25 -30.09
CA GLU A 48 -6.15 -1.05 -31.31
C GLU A 48 -7.50 -1.47 -31.91
N GLY A 49 -8.63 -1.07 -31.28
CA GLY A 49 -9.96 -1.48 -31.71
C GLY A 49 -10.18 -3.00 -31.62
N LYS A 50 -9.42 -3.69 -30.78
CA LYS A 50 -9.53 -5.13 -30.57
C LYS A 50 -10.77 -5.45 -29.74
N ASN A 51 -11.35 -6.62 -29.97
CA ASN A 51 -12.42 -7.14 -29.14
C ASN A 51 -11.90 -7.36 -27.71
N PHE A 52 -12.71 -7.01 -26.73
CA PHE A 52 -12.50 -7.28 -25.32
C PHE A 52 -13.80 -7.82 -24.73
N THR A 53 -13.70 -8.64 -23.68
CA THR A 53 -14.87 -9.20 -23.01
C THR A 53 -15.37 -8.26 -21.92
N GLN A 54 -16.58 -8.53 -21.42
CA GLN A 54 -17.06 -7.85 -20.22
C GLN A 54 -16.18 -8.15 -19.00
N GLU A 55 -15.59 -9.35 -18.91
CA GLU A 55 -14.64 -9.67 -17.84
C GLU A 55 -13.39 -8.79 -17.90
N ASP A 56 -12.83 -8.53 -19.09
CA ASP A 56 -11.68 -7.64 -19.26
C ASP A 56 -11.97 -6.24 -18.68
N VAL A 57 -13.18 -5.71 -18.93
CA VAL A 57 -13.62 -4.40 -18.44
C VAL A 57 -13.76 -4.41 -16.92
N VAL A 58 -14.46 -5.42 -16.37
CA VAL A 58 -14.70 -5.54 -14.92
C VAL A 58 -13.38 -5.70 -14.17
N GLN A 59 -12.45 -6.49 -14.70
CA GLN A 59 -11.13 -6.67 -14.11
C GLN A 59 -10.36 -5.35 -14.09
N ALA A 60 -10.28 -4.63 -15.21
CA ALA A 60 -9.59 -3.34 -15.27
C ALA A 60 -10.20 -2.29 -14.32
N GLN A 61 -11.53 -2.28 -14.16
CA GLN A 61 -12.21 -1.41 -13.20
C GLN A 61 -11.86 -1.77 -11.75
N ASN A 62 -11.93 -3.05 -11.40
CA ASN A 62 -11.58 -3.53 -10.07
C ASN A 62 -10.11 -3.24 -9.73
N ASP A 63 -9.21 -3.46 -10.69
CA ASP A 63 -7.78 -3.15 -10.57
C ASP A 63 -7.55 -1.65 -10.33
N THR A 64 -8.28 -0.78 -11.04
CA THR A 64 -8.19 0.67 -10.85
C THR A 64 -8.65 1.09 -9.45
N VAL A 65 -9.78 0.57 -8.98
CA VAL A 65 -10.31 0.87 -7.64
C VAL A 65 -9.37 0.36 -6.55
N ALA A 66 -8.87 -0.88 -6.69
CA ALA A 66 -7.93 -1.47 -5.76
C ALA A 66 -6.63 -0.66 -5.69
N ALA A 67 -6.09 -0.23 -6.84
CA ALA A 67 -4.90 0.59 -6.89
C ALA A 67 -5.07 1.95 -6.21
N PHE A 68 -6.24 2.59 -6.39
CA PHE A 68 -6.56 3.85 -5.72
C PHE A 68 -6.63 3.69 -4.19
N TYR A 69 -7.34 2.67 -3.71
CA TYR A 69 -7.46 2.40 -2.27
C TYR A 69 -6.09 2.07 -1.64
N MET A 70 -5.30 1.25 -2.31
CA MET A 70 -3.95 0.91 -1.86
C MET A 70 -3.03 2.13 -1.80
N SER A 71 -3.09 3.01 -2.79
CA SER A 71 -2.32 4.26 -2.79
C SER A 71 -2.71 5.20 -1.65
N MET A 72 -4.00 5.22 -1.30
CA MET A 72 -4.53 6.01 -0.18
C MET A 72 -4.02 5.50 1.17
N LEU A 73 -4.07 4.18 1.40
CA LEU A 73 -3.54 3.55 2.61
C LEU A 73 -2.05 3.87 2.81
N LEU A 74 -1.25 3.79 1.74
CA LEU A 74 0.16 4.14 1.78
C LEU A 74 0.41 5.65 1.98
N SER A 75 -0.52 6.50 1.54
CA SER A 75 -0.39 7.96 1.65
C SER A 75 -0.70 8.48 3.06
N ASP A 76 -1.61 7.85 3.79
CA ASP A 76 -1.92 8.24 5.18
C ASP A 76 -0.81 7.86 6.17
N GLU A 77 -0.04 6.79 5.90
CA GLU A 77 1.17 6.48 6.67
C GLU A 77 2.24 7.60 6.60
N SER A 78 2.28 8.37 5.51
CA SER A 78 3.22 9.49 5.35
C SER A 78 2.85 10.77 6.09
N LYS A 79 1.62 10.92 6.61
CA LYS A 79 1.18 12.16 7.28
C LYS A 79 1.56 12.20 8.77
N ASN A 80 1.75 11.06 9.43
CA ASN A 80 2.07 11.00 10.87
C ASN A 80 3.54 11.28 11.23
N LYS A 81 4.43 11.56 10.27
CA LYS A 81 5.86 11.83 10.56
C LYS A 81 6.24 13.31 10.70
N LYS A 82 5.31 14.25 10.49
CA LYS A 82 5.63 15.69 10.51
C LYS A 82 5.33 16.40 11.83
N ASP A 83 4.50 15.83 12.70
CA ASP A 83 4.07 16.55 13.91
C ASP A 83 5.02 16.39 15.11
N ASP A 84 5.96 15.44 15.04
CA ASP A 84 6.88 15.15 16.16
C ASP A 84 8.16 16.01 16.18
N LYS A 85 8.34 16.90 15.19
CA LYS A 85 9.55 17.76 15.11
C LYS A 85 9.39 19.18 15.68
N ASN A 86 8.22 19.53 16.22
CA ASN A 86 7.95 20.90 16.66
C ASN A 86 7.68 21.07 18.17
N GLN A 87 8.00 20.06 19.00
CA GLN A 87 8.10 20.26 20.45
C GLN A 87 9.56 20.45 20.85
N LYS A 88 10.06 21.68 20.72
CA LYS A 88 11.26 22.15 21.41
C LYS A 88 11.05 23.55 21.93
#